data_AF-A0A919SCZ3-F1
#
_entry.id   AF-A0A919SCZ3-F1
#
_cell.length_a   1.000
_cell.length_b   1.000
_cell.length_c   1.000
_cell.angle_alpha   90.00
_cell.angle_beta   90.00
_cell.angle_gamma   90.00
#
_symmetry.space_group_name_H-M   'P 1'
#
loop_
_entity.id
_entity.type
_entity.pdbx_description
1 polymer ?
#
loop_
_entity_poly.entity_id
_entity_poly.type
_entity_poly.pdbx_seq_one_letter_code
_entity_poly.pdbx_strand_id
1 'polypeptide(L)'
;MPELTAAVSALLPDPRDFAAEVPRSPDSVPAYAALRPGDAASPDGTTYAQWSDIAHSIAAPLQLRPGDRVLVDAAEHEQPVQWLLDPLAAGASIVLCANLDRDALDARMTAEGVTRVL
;
A
#
# COMPACT_ATOMS: atom_id res chain seq x y z
N MET A 1 -24.15 -14.19 0.42
CA MET A 1 -23.04 -14.03 -0.55
C MET A 1 -23.42 -13.55 -1.98
N PRO A 2 -24.61 -13.01 -2.30
CA PRO A 2 -24.85 -12.41 -3.63
C PRO A 2 -24.51 -10.91 -3.71
N GLU A 3 -24.48 -10.18 -2.59
CA GLU A 3 -24.19 -8.74 -2.58
C GLU A 3 -22.75 -8.39 -2.92
N LEU A 4 -21.78 -9.21 -2.50
CA LEU A 4 -20.37 -8.96 -2.79
C LEU A 4 -20.06 -9.06 -4.29
N THR A 5 -20.77 -9.93 -5.02
CA THR A 5 -20.65 -10.09 -6.48
C THR A 5 -21.22 -8.87 -7.21
N ALA A 6 -22.29 -8.26 -6.70
CA ALA A 6 -22.89 -7.06 -7.29
C ALA A 6 -22.03 -5.81 -7.07
N ALA A 7 -21.43 -5.66 -5.88
CA ALA A 7 -20.55 -4.53 -5.55
C ALA A 7 -19.23 -4.55 -6.34
N VAL A 8 -18.62 -5.73 -6.54
CA VAL A 8 -17.41 -5.89 -7.37
C VAL A 8 -17.70 -5.61 -8.84
N SER A 9 -18.89 -5.98 -9.33
CA SER A 9 -19.30 -5.72 -10.72
C SER A 9 -19.58 -4.23 -11.01
N ALA A 10 -19.80 -3.40 -10.00
CA ALA A 10 -20.06 -1.98 -10.15
C ALA A 10 -18.78 -1.12 -10.10
N LEU A 11 -17.69 -1.65 -9.53
CA LEU A 11 -16.41 -0.94 -9.38
C LEU A 11 -15.38 -1.29 -10.46
N LEU A 12 -15.56 -2.42 -11.15
CA LEU A 12 -14.70 -2.79 -12.26
C LEU A 12 -15.24 -2.15 -13.54
N PRO A 13 -14.38 -1.56 -14.40
CA PRO A 13 -14.77 -1.28 -15.78
C PRO A 13 -15.28 -2.58 -16.42
N ASP A 14 -16.07 -2.50 -17.50
CA ASP A 14 -16.56 -3.70 -18.20
C ASP A 14 -15.36 -4.65 -18.37
N PRO A 15 -15.43 -5.93 -18.00
CA PRO A 15 -14.32 -6.87 -18.20
C PRO A 15 -13.79 -6.85 -19.66
N ARG A 16 -14.60 -6.38 -20.62
CA ARG A 16 -14.19 -6.08 -22.00
C ARG A 16 -13.19 -4.92 -22.12
N ASP A 17 -13.27 -3.90 -21.28
CA ASP A 17 -12.32 -2.78 -21.22
C ASP A 17 -10.96 -3.25 -20.71
N PHE A 18 -10.93 -4.15 -19.71
CA PHE A 18 -9.69 -4.79 -19.26
C PHE A 18 -9.06 -5.62 -20.39
N ALA A 19 -9.86 -6.42 -21.11
CA ALA A 19 -9.38 -7.19 -22.25
C ALA A 19 -8.82 -6.32 -23.40
N ALA A 20 -9.31 -5.09 -23.55
CA ALA A 20 -8.78 -4.12 -24.50
C ALA A 20 -7.45 -3.48 -24.04
N GLU A 21 -7.16 -3.50 -22.73
CA GLU A 21 -5.94 -2.93 -22.14
C GLU A 21 -4.79 -3.94 -22.01
N VAL A 22 -5.10 -5.24 -21.89
CA VAL A 22 -4.11 -6.33 -21.86
C VAL A 22 -3.08 -6.23 -23.01
N PRO A 23 -3.47 -5.99 -24.28
CA PRO A 23 -2.51 -5.86 -25.38
C PRO A 23 -1.60 -4.62 -25.29
N ARG A 24 -1.99 -3.57 -24.55
CA ARG A 24 -1.17 -2.37 -24.30
C ARG A 24 -0.22 -2.53 -23.11
N SER A 25 -0.41 -3.58 -22.32
CA SER A 25 0.41 -3.92 -21.15
C SER A 25 1.35 -5.06 -21.53
N PRO A 26 2.49 -4.79 -22.19
CA PRO A 26 3.41 -5.85 -22.58
C PRO A 26 3.95 -6.56 -21.33
N ASP A 27 4.16 -7.88 -21.44
CA ASP A 27 4.80 -8.69 -20.38
C ASP A 27 6.26 -8.29 -20.11
N SER A 28 6.82 -7.40 -20.94
CA SER A 28 8.11 -6.76 -20.69
C SER A 28 7.93 -5.50 -19.85
N VAL A 29 8.55 -5.49 -18.67
CA VAL A 29 8.76 -4.23 -17.94
C VAL A 29 9.55 -3.25 -18.82
N PRO A 30 9.03 -2.02 -19.04
CA PRO A 30 9.79 -0.98 -19.73
C PRO A 30 11.13 -0.77 -19.02
N ALA A 31 12.17 -0.39 -19.77
CA ALA A 31 13.43 0.05 -19.18
C ALA A 31 13.20 1.39 -18.46
N TYR A 32 12.66 1.35 -17.24
CA TYR A 32 12.47 2.53 -16.42
C TYR A 32 13.85 3.08 -16.04
N ALA A 33 14.05 4.39 -16.28
CA ALA A 33 15.27 5.04 -15.82
C ALA A 33 15.33 4.93 -14.29
N ALA A 34 16.45 4.46 -13.75
CA ALA A 34 16.60 4.35 -12.32
C ALA A 34 16.47 5.75 -11.69
N LEU A 35 15.45 5.94 -10.86
CA LEU A 35 15.23 7.18 -10.13
C LEU A 35 16.42 7.46 -9.21
N ARG A 36 16.73 8.75 -9.04
CA ARG A 36 17.71 9.27 -8.09
C ARG A 36 16.98 10.07 -7.01
N PRO A 37 17.49 10.10 -5.77
CA PRO A 37 16.88 10.90 -4.71
C PRO A 37 16.73 12.39 -5.07
N GLY A 38 17.64 12.93 -5.89
CA GLY A 38 17.59 14.32 -6.34
C GLY A 38 16.65 14.58 -7.53
N ASP A 39 16.04 13.56 -8.12
CA ASP A 39 15.10 13.75 -9.23
C ASP A 39 13.80 14.39 -8.72
N ALA A 40 13.20 15.24 -9.55
CA ALA A 40 11.90 15.83 -9.24
C ALA A 40 10.82 14.74 -9.21
N ALA A 41 10.09 14.67 -8.10
CA ALA A 41 8.97 13.76 -7.88
C ALA A 41 7.62 14.46 -8.06
N SER A 42 7.60 15.79 -8.12
CA SER A 42 6.39 16.59 -8.27
C SER A 42 6.62 17.80 -9.19
N PRO A 43 5.57 18.31 -9.86
CA PRO A 43 5.71 19.41 -10.83
C PRO A 43 6.24 20.73 -10.24
N ASP A 44 6.14 20.90 -8.93
CA ASP A 44 6.66 22.03 -8.17
C ASP A 44 8.18 21.94 -7.91
N GLY A 45 8.83 20.86 -8.35
CA GLY A 45 10.26 20.62 -8.18
C GLY A 45 10.61 19.90 -6.88
N THR A 46 9.63 19.50 -6.07
CA THR A 46 9.88 18.69 -4.87
C THR A 46 10.51 17.36 -5.28
N THR A 47 11.67 17.05 -4.72
CA THR A 47 12.48 15.86 -5.04
C THR A 47 12.02 14.63 -4.28
N TYR A 48 12.42 13.44 -4.74
CA TYR A 48 12.19 12.19 -4.01
C TYR A 48 12.81 12.19 -2.61
N ALA A 49 13.99 12.79 -2.44
CA ALA A 49 14.65 12.94 -1.14
C ALA A 49 13.80 13.78 -0.17
N GLN A 50 13.26 14.91 -0.63
CA GLN A 50 12.42 15.78 0.20
C GLN A 50 11.12 15.10 0.62
N TRP A 51 10.48 14.36 -0.29
CA TRP A 51 9.32 13.53 0.07
C TRP A 51 9.67 12.42 1.05
N SER A 52 10.82 11.79 0.88
CA SER A 52 11.33 10.78 1.82
C SER A 52 11.51 11.39 3.21
N ASP A 53 12.11 12.57 3.33
CA ASP A 53 12.31 13.24 4.63
C ASP A 53 10.97 13.53 5.33
N ILE A 54 9.97 14.02 4.57
CA ILE A 54 8.62 14.24 5.07
C ILE A 54 8.03 12.93 5.57
N ALA A 55 8.08 11.86 4.77
CA ALA A 55 7.51 10.58 5.15
C ALA A 55 8.17 10.00 6.42
N HIS A 56 9.50 10.11 6.57
CA HIS A 56 10.19 9.70 7.80
C HIS A 56 9.77 10.54 9.01
N SER A 57 9.53 11.84 8.82
CA SER A 57 9.08 12.71 9.91
C SER A 57 7.67 12.35 10.41
N ILE A 58 6.79 11.93 9.50
CA ILE A 58 5.42 11.50 9.82
C ILE A 58 5.45 10.13 10.50
N ALA A 59 6.34 9.22 10.06
CA ALA A 59 6.47 7.88 10.62
C ALA A 59 7.13 7.82 12.01
N ALA A 60 7.98 8.79 12.35
CA ALA A 60 8.77 8.80 13.58
C ALA A 60 7.98 8.52 14.88
N PRO A 61 6.76 9.04 15.09
CA PRO A 61 5.96 8.78 16.30
C PRO A 61 5.55 7.31 16.48
N LEU A 62 5.44 6.52 15.41
CA LEU A 62 5.00 5.12 15.48
C LEU A 62 6.09 4.18 16.02
N GLN A 63 7.36 4.63 16.07
CA GLN A 63 8.51 3.86 16.58
C GLN A 63 8.66 2.47 15.95
N LEU A 64 8.21 2.31 14.70
CA LEU A 64 8.40 1.10 13.91
C LEU A 64 9.88 0.89 13.59
N ARG A 65 10.27 -0.37 13.47
CA ARG A 65 11.65 -0.76 13.14
C ARG A 65 11.71 -1.27 11.70
N PRO A 66 12.85 -1.06 11.01
CA PRO A 66 13.09 -1.73 9.75
C PRO A 66 12.89 -3.25 9.89
N GLY A 67 12.14 -3.84 8.96
CA GLY A 67 11.80 -5.25 8.97
C GLY A 67 10.56 -5.62 9.80
N ASP A 68 9.93 -4.68 10.50
CA ASP A 68 8.61 -4.93 11.08
C ASP A 68 7.61 -5.33 10.00
N ARG A 69 6.63 -6.14 10.38
CA ARG A 69 5.49 -6.49 9.53
C ARG A 69 4.21 -6.06 10.23
N VAL A 70 3.61 -5.01 9.69
CA VAL A 70 2.53 -4.28 10.32
C VAL A 70 1.20 -4.68 9.71
N LEU A 71 0.30 -5.24 10.52
CA LEU A 71 -1.08 -5.48 10.11
C LEU A 71 -1.89 -4.21 10.34
N VAL A 72 -2.59 -3.77 9.30
CA VAL A 72 -3.46 -2.59 9.32
C VAL A 72 -4.88 -3.00 8.98
N ASP A 73 -5.82 -2.58 9.82
CA ASP A 73 -7.24 -2.60 9.47
C ASP A 73 -7.63 -1.35 8.65
N ALA A 74 -7.67 -1.47 7.32
CA ALA A 74 -7.93 -0.36 6.41
C ALA A 74 -9.34 0.22 6.54
N ALA A 75 -10.28 -0.51 7.15
CA ALA A 75 -11.64 0.00 7.38
C ALA A 75 -11.71 0.94 8.58
N GLU A 76 -10.76 0.85 9.51
CA GLU A 76 -10.73 1.68 10.72
C GLU A 76 -9.84 2.92 10.56
N HIS A 77 -8.96 2.94 9.55
CA HIS A 77 -8.02 4.04 9.31
C HIS A 77 -8.36 4.84 8.06
N GLU A 78 -8.91 6.04 8.25
CA GLU A 78 -9.39 6.90 7.17
C GLU A 78 -8.27 7.54 6.32
N GLN A 79 -7.03 7.62 6.83
CA GLN A 79 -5.93 8.35 6.19
C GLN A 79 -4.86 7.40 5.60
N PRO A 80 -4.83 7.20 4.26
CA PRO A 80 -3.84 6.35 3.59
C PRO A 80 -2.39 6.68 3.90
N VAL A 81 -2.09 7.94 4.18
CA VAL A 81 -0.74 8.34 4.57
C VAL A 81 -0.30 7.62 5.85
N GLN A 82 -1.16 7.58 6.87
CA GLN A 82 -0.81 7.01 8.18
C GLN A 82 -0.67 5.50 8.13
N TRP A 83 -1.55 4.82 7.39
CA TRP A 83 -1.51 3.37 7.35
C TRP A 83 -0.61 2.78 6.26
N LEU A 84 -0.30 3.53 5.19
CA LEU A 84 0.55 3.05 4.09
C LEU A 84 1.95 3.65 4.11
N LEU A 85 2.05 4.98 4.13
CA LEU A 85 3.34 5.65 3.97
C LEU A 85 4.20 5.50 5.22
N ASP A 86 3.61 5.57 6.42
CA ASP A 86 4.40 5.53 7.65
C ASP A 86 5.15 4.20 7.84
N PRO A 87 4.53 3.01 7.69
CA PRO A 87 5.26 1.75 7.77
C PRO A 87 6.35 1.65 6.69
N LEU A 88 6.07 2.09 5.46
CA LEU A 88 7.02 2.02 4.37
C LEU A 88 8.22 2.95 4.59
N ALA A 89 7.99 4.16 5.10
CA ALA A 89 9.05 5.10 5.45
C ALA A 89 9.93 4.61 6.60
N ALA A 90 9.38 3.85 7.56
CA ALA A 90 10.16 3.20 8.60
C ALA A 90 10.99 1.99 8.12
N GLY A 91 10.86 1.60 6.84
CA GLY A 91 11.46 0.37 6.30
C GLY A 91 10.75 -0.91 6.77
N ALA A 92 9.51 -0.79 7.23
CA ALA A 92 8.65 -1.92 7.56
C ALA A 92 7.88 -2.40 6.31
N SER A 93 7.22 -3.55 6.46
CA SER A 93 6.28 -4.12 5.50
C SER A 93 4.86 -4.05 6.05
N ILE A 94 3.86 -4.07 5.17
CA ILE A 94 2.45 -3.92 5.52
C ILE A 94 1.63 -5.15 5.12
N VAL A 95 0.68 -5.52 5.97
CA VAL A 95 -0.39 -6.49 5.73
C VAL A 95 -1.72 -5.73 5.83
N LEU A 96 -2.22 -5.27 4.69
CA LEU A 96 -3.44 -4.45 4.63
C LEU A 96 -4.69 -5.34 4.61
N CYS A 97 -5.60 -5.13 5.55
CA CYS A 97 -6.87 -5.86 5.63
C CYS A 97 -8.04 -4.86 5.66
N ALA A 98 -8.89 -4.84 4.62
CA ALA A 98 -10.05 -3.96 4.58
C ALA A 98 -11.33 -4.55 5.21
N ASN A 99 -11.31 -5.83 5.58
CA ASN A 99 -12.41 -6.53 6.25
C ASN A 99 -11.81 -7.53 7.24
N LEU A 100 -11.15 -7.00 8.27
CA LEU A 100 -10.42 -7.83 9.22
C LEU A 100 -11.39 -8.61 10.11
N ASP A 101 -11.39 -9.93 9.97
CA ASP A 101 -12.12 -10.81 10.87
C ASP A 101 -11.38 -10.87 12.23
N ARG A 102 -12.01 -10.27 13.25
CA ARG A 102 -11.45 -10.20 14.60
C ARG A 102 -11.38 -11.57 15.27
N ASP A 103 -12.27 -12.50 14.93
CA ASP A 103 -12.26 -13.85 15.50
C ASP A 103 -11.12 -14.71 14.92
N ALA A 104 -10.62 -14.36 13.73
CA ALA A 104 -9.51 -15.04 13.06
C ALA A 104 -8.17 -14.29 13.15
N LEU A 105 -8.09 -13.21 13.94
CA LEU A 105 -6.95 -12.30 13.97
C LEU A 105 -5.64 -13.01 14.34
N ASP A 106 -5.63 -13.84 15.39
CA ASP A 106 -4.42 -14.55 15.83
C ASP A 106 -3.88 -15.50 14.76
N ALA A 107 -4.77 -16.18 14.05
CA ALA A 107 -4.41 -17.07 12.95
C ALA A 107 -3.80 -16.27 11.79
N ARG A 108 -4.39 -15.11 11.46
CA ARG A 108 -3.84 -14.19 10.44
C ARG A 108 -2.47 -13.66 10.84
N MET A 109 -2.32 -13.18 12.07
CA MET A 109 -1.05 -12.67 12.57
C MET A 109 0.06 -13.72 12.48
N THR A 110 -0.26 -14.96 12.83
CA THR A 110 0.68 -16.09 12.74
C THR A 110 1.03 -16.42 11.28
N ALA A 111 0.02 -16.54 10.40
CA ALA A 111 0.22 -16.92 9.01
C ALA A 111 1.02 -15.88 8.23
N GLU A 112 0.81 -14.60 8.51
CA GLU A 112 1.48 -13.50 7.83
C GLU A 112 2.80 -13.10 8.49
N GLY A 113 3.07 -13.55 9.73
CA GLY A 113 4.27 -13.18 10.49
C GLY A 113 4.25 -11.76 11.03
N VAL A 114 3.09 -11.30 11.49
CA VAL A 114 2.86 -9.92 11.97
C VAL A 114 3.64 -9.66 13.27
N THR A 115 4.36 -8.54 13.33
CA THR A 115 5.09 -8.08 14.52
C THR A 115 4.40 -6.90 15.21
N ARG A 116 3.56 -6.14 14.48
CA ARG A 116 2.80 -4.99 14.98
C ARG A 116 1.41 -4.94 14.36
N VAL A 117 0.45 -4.45 15.14
CA VAL A 117 -0.92 -4.20 14.68
C VAL A 117 -1.19 -2.70 14.88
N LEU A 118 -1.69 -2.04 13.83
CA LEU A 118 -2.11 -0.64 13.84
C LEU A 118 -3.60 -0.55 13.53
#